data_AF-A0A2V8ZGE7-F1
#
_entry.id   AF-A0A2V8ZGE7-F1
#
_cell.length_a   1.000
_cell.length_b   1.000
_cell.length_c   1.000
_cell.angle_alpha   90.00
_cell.angle_beta   90.00
_cell.angle_gamma   90.00
#
_symmetry.space_group_name_H-M   'P 1'
#
loop_
_entity.id
_entity.type
_entity.pdbx_description
1 polymer ?
#
loop_
_entity_poly.entity_id
_entity_poly.type
_entity_poly.pdbx_seq_one_letter_code
_entity_poly.pdbx_strand_id
1 'polypeptide(L)'
;MRQIGIDVSAHRSKSVSEFEGRRFDTVITVCDSAAELCPTFPGARRLHWSIRDPGNATGSHEEQLAAFCRVRDELTFRLRQFLAAHSTTEKP
;
A
#
# COMPACT_ATOMS: atom_id res chain seq x y z
N MET A 1 11.60 4.16 5.34
CA MET A 1 11.19 3.10 6.29
C MET A 1 12.15 2.93 7.46
N ARG A 2 13.47 2.92 7.27
CA ARG A 2 14.46 2.80 8.38
C ARG A 2 14.28 3.81 9.52
N GLN A 3 13.83 5.05 9.22
CA GLN A 3 13.50 6.07 10.23
C GLN A 3 12.49 5.60 11.29
N ILE A 4 11.65 4.61 10.97
CA ILE A 4 10.67 4.02 11.90
C ILE A 4 11.04 2.57 12.27
N GLY A 5 12.29 2.16 12.08
CA GLY A 5 12.78 0.83 12.43
C GLY A 5 12.39 -0.31 11.50
N ILE A 6 11.80 -0.02 10.34
CA ILE A 6 11.40 -1.05 9.36
C ILE A 6 12.45 -1.14 8.26
N ASP A 7 13.13 -2.29 8.17
CA ASP A 7 14.01 -2.58 7.04
C ASP A 7 13.23 -3.19 5.87
N VAL A 8 13.40 -2.57 4.71
CA VAL A 8 12.78 -2.98 3.44
C VAL A 8 13.84 -3.23 2.37
N SER A 9 15.11 -3.33 2.76
CA SER A 9 16.24 -3.49 1.84
C SER A 9 16.17 -4.76 1.00
N ALA A 10 15.55 -5.83 1.53
CA ALA A 10 15.31 -7.07 0.80
C ALA A 10 14.07 -7.03 -0.11
N HIS A 11 13.28 -5.95 -0.07
CA HIS A 11 12.09 -5.82 -0.91
C HIS A 11 12.47 -5.38 -2.32
N ARG A 12 11.75 -5.91 -3.31
CA ARG A 12 11.85 -5.49 -4.72
C ARG A 12 10.47 -5.17 -5.28
N SER A 13 10.45 -4.30 -6.29
CA SER A 13 9.29 -4.08 -7.15
C SER A 13 8.96 -5.35 -7.95
N LYS A 14 7.68 -5.58 -8.17
CA LYS A 14 7.14 -6.74 -8.91
C LYS A 14 5.98 -6.29 -9.77
N SER A 15 5.85 -6.86 -10.96
CA SER A 15 4.64 -6.66 -11.77
C SER A 15 3.46 -7.38 -11.13
N VAL A 16 2.25 -6.82 -11.26
CA VAL A 16 1.05 -7.52 -10.81
C VAL A 16 0.82 -8.82 -11.59
N SER A 17 1.30 -8.89 -12.83
CA SER A 17 1.22 -10.11 -13.66
C SER A 17 1.98 -11.30 -13.06
N GLU A 18 3.00 -11.07 -12.21
CA GLU A 18 3.68 -12.15 -11.48
C GLU A 18 2.74 -12.91 -10.51
N PHE A 19 1.57 -12.35 -10.23
CA PHE A 19 0.61 -12.90 -9.29
C PHE A 19 -0.69 -13.37 -9.95
N GLU A 20 -0.73 -13.46 -11.28
CA GLU A 20 -1.86 -14.03 -12.01
C GLU A 20 -2.17 -15.46 -11.52
N GLY A 21 -3.46 -15.76 -11.38
CA GLY A 21 -3.94 -17.04 -10.87
C GLY A 21 -3.78 -17.25 -9.36
N ARG A 22 -3.10 -16.36 -8.63
CA ARG A 22 -3.07 -16.41 -7.17
C ARG A 22 -4.38 -15.90 -6.57
N ARG A 23 -4.78 -16.53 -5.46
CA ARG A 23 -5.92 -16.08 -4.66
C ARG A 23 -5.46 -15.11 -3.59
N PHE A 24 -6.26 -14.07 -3.40
CA PHE A 24 -6.11 -13.08 -2.34
C PHE A 24 -7.47 -12.87 -1.69
N ASP A 25 -7.50 -12.71 -0.36
CA ASP A 25 -8.74 -12.37 0.36
C ASP A 25 -9.04 -10.88 0.26
N THR A 26 -8.01 -10.04 0.19
CA THR A 26 -8.14 -8.59 0.09
C THR A 26 -7.05 -8.00 -0.79
N VAL A 27 -7.44 -7.09 -1.69
CA VAL A 27 -6.55 -6.32 -2.56
C VAL A 27 -6.75 -4.84 -2.26
N ILE A 28 -5.68 -4.14 -1.88
CA ILE A 28 -5.71 -2.71 -1.56
C ILE A 28 -4.90 -1.97 -2.62
N THR A 29 -5.55 -1.11 -3.41
CA THR A 29 -4.86 -0.21 -4.36
C THR A 29 -4.62 1.15 -3.71
N VAL A 30 -3.38 1.64 -3.75
CA VAL A 30 -2.93 2.81 -2.97
C VAL A 30 -2.81 4.11 -3.77
N CYS A 31 -2.91 4.06 -5.09
CA CYS A 31 -2.99 5.23 -5.95
C CYS A 31 -3.97 4.98 -7.08
N ASP A 32 -4.46 6.04 -7.70
CA ASP A 32 -5.49 5.95 -8.74
C ASP A 32 -4.97 5.19 -9.96
N SER A 33 -3.71 5.45 -10.37
CA SER A 33 -3.05 4.71 -11.44
C SER A 33 -2.94 3.21 -11.13
N ALA A 34 -2.66 2.84 -9.87
CA ALA A 34 -2.66 1.44 -9.47
C ALA A 34 -4.07 0.85 -9.48
N ALA A 35 -5.11 1.64 -9.18
CA ALA A 35 -6.49 1.17 -9.27
C ALA A 35 -6.91 0.89 -10.72
N GLU A 36 -6.50 1.73 -11.67
CA GLU A 36 -6.82 1.55 -13.09
C GLU A 36 -6.11 0.33 -13.71
N LEU A 37 -4.84 0.13 -13.37
CA LEU A 37 -4.03 -0.96 -13.92
C LEU A 37 -4.22 -2.31 -13.21
N CYS A 38 -4.88 -2.34 -12.05
CA CYS A 38 -4.99 -3.56 -11.26
C CYS A 38 -5.97 -4.55 -11.89
N PRO A 39 -5.54 -5.77 -12.26
CA PRO A 39 -6.42 -6.82 -12.72
C PRO A 39 -7.37 -7.25 -11.60
N THR A 40 -8.53 -7.79 -12.01
CA THR A 40 -9.48 -8.35 -11.05
C THR A 40 -8.96 -9.68 -10.52
N PHE A 41 -8.87 -9.80 -9.19
CA PHE A 41 -8.57 -11.04 -8.50
C PHE A 41 -9.88 -11.70 -8.03
N PRO A 42 -10.31 -12.83 -8.62
CA PRO A 42 -11.57 -13.47 -8.26
C PRO A 42 -11.64 -13.84 -6.78
N GLY A 43 -12.74 -13.48 -6.12
CA GLY A 43 -12.96 -13.76 -4.69
C GLY A 43 -12.28 -12.78 -3.73
N ALA A 44 -11.42 -11.88 -4.21
CA ALA A 44 -10.79 -10.87 -3.38
C ALA A 44 -11.75 -9.69 -3.12
N ARG A 45 -11.79 -9.21 -1.87
CA ARG A 45 -12.39 -7.91 -1.57
C ARG A 45 -11.44 -6.80 -2.02
N ARG A 46 -11.90 -5.95 -2.93
CA ARG A 46 -11.11 -4.83 -3.43
C ARG A 46 -11.39 -3.57 -2.62
N LEU A 47 -10.33 -2.95 -2.12
CA LEU A 47 -10.34 -1.66 -1.44
C LEU A 47 -9.43 -0.70 -2.20
N HIS A 48 -9.81 0.58 -2.20
CA HIS A 48 -9.00 1.62 -2.80
C HIS A 48 -8.76 2.75 -1.81
N TRP A 49 -7.50 3.08 -1.60
CA TRP A 49 -7.06 4.26 -0.88
C TRP A 49 -6.41 5.18 -1.90
N SER A 50 -7.05 6.30 -2.21
CA SER A 50 -6.42 7.33 -3.04
C SER A 50 -5.39 8.07 -2.18
N ILE A 51 -4.12 7.71 -2.34
CA ILE A 51 -2.98 8.33 -1.65
C ILE A 51 -2.10 8.96 -2.72
N ARG A 52 -1.67 10.19 -2.44
CA ARG A 52 -0.79 10.93 -3.36
C ARG A 52 0.55 10.20 -3.50
N ASP A 53 1.01 10.02 -4.73
CA ASP A 53 2.32 9.45 -5.00
C ASP A 53 3.44 10.42 -4.56
N PRO A 54 4.28 10.04 -3.58
CA PRO A 54 5.39 10.88 -3.13
C PRO A 54 6.52 10.97 -4.19
N GLY A 55 6.58 10.06 -5.17
CA GLY A 55 7.55 10.10 -6.26
C GLY A 55 7.37 11.29 -7.20
N ASN A 56 6.18 11.88 -7.23
CA ASN A 56 5.88 13.09 -8.00
C ASN A 56 6.18 14.39 -7.23
N ALA A 57 6.71 14.30 -6.00
CA ALA A 57 7.08 15.49 -5.24
C ALA A 57 8.27 16.21 -5.89
N THR A 58 8.11 17.52 -6.12
CA THR A 58 9.17 18.40 -6.65
C THR A 58 9.71 19.30 -5.54
N GLY A 59 10.88 19.89 -5.76
CA GLY A 59 11.54 20.76 -4.78
C GLY A 59 12.85 20.18 -4.25
N SER A 60 13.27 20.68 -3.09
CA SER A 60 14.47 20.25 -2.38
C SER A 60 14.37 18.80 -1.88
N HIS A 61 15.52 18.21 -1.56
CA HIS A 61 15.58 16.86 -0.99
C HIS A 61 14.74 16.74 0.29
N GLU A 62 14.74 17.78 1.14
CA GLU A 62 13.97 17.81 2.38
C GLU A 62 12.45 17.83 2.12
N GLU A 63 12.01 18.60 1.13
CA GLU A 63 10.60 18.65 0.73
C GLU A 63 10.12 17.32 0.15
N GLN A 64 10.94 16.69 -0.70
CA GLN A 64 10.67 15.34 -1.21
C GLN A 64 10.60 14.33 -0.07
N LEU A 65 11.60 14.32 0.83
CA LEU A 65 11.62 13.42 1.98
C LEU A 65 10.41 13.63 2.90
N ALA A 66 9.99 14.88 3.11
CA ALA A 66 8.79 15.20 3.87
C ALA A 66 7.52 14.63 3.19
N ALA A 67 7.41 14.68 1.86
CA ALA A 67 6.32 14.04 1.13
C ALA A 67 6.31 12.51 1.35
N PHE A 68 7.46 11.85 1.26
CA PHE A 68 7.58 10.42 1.58
C PHE A 68 7.16 10.10 3.02
N CYS A 69 7.57 10.93 3.99
CA CYS A 69 7.19 10.73 5.39
C CYS A 69 5.69 10.88 5.61
N ARG A 70 5.05 11.90 5.01
CA ARG A 70 3.60 12.10 5.09
C ARG A 70 2.83 10.91 4.54
N VAL A 71 3.20 10.41 3.37
CA VAL A 71 2.56 9.25 2.74
C VAL A 71 2.74 7.98 3.57
N ARG A 72 3.94 7.75 4.13
CA ARG A 72 4.20 6.65 5.06
C ARG A 72 3.28 6.70 6.28
N ASP A 73 3.14 7.88 6.88
CA ASP A 73 2.37 8.06 8.11
C ASP A 73 0.87 7.90 7.84
N GLU A 74 0.39 8.40 6.71
CA GLU A 74 -0.99 8.17 6.23
C GLU A 74 -1.26 6.67 5.98
N LEU A 75 -0.37 5.97 5.28
CA LEU A 75 -0.46 4.53 5.07
C LEU A 75 -0.51 3.77 6.40
N THR A 76 0.33 4.16 7.35
CA THR A 76 0.38 3.56 8.68
C THR A 76 -0.95 3.74 9.42
N PHE A 77 -1.54 4.94 9.38
CA PHE A 77 -2.83 5.22 9.99
C PHE A 77 -3.95 4.38 9.37
N ARG A 78 -4.05 4.37 8.03
CA ARG A 78 -5.07 3.60 7.31
C ARG A 78 -4.94 2.09 7.55
N LEU A 79 -3.70 1.56 7.57
CA LEU A 79 -3.45 0.16 7.89
C LEU A 79 -3.87 -0.19 9.31
N ARG A 80 -3.59 0.67 10.30
CA ARG A 80 -4.04 0.44 11.68
C ARG A 80 -5.56 0.40 11.79
N GLN A 81 -6.26 1.32 11.13
CA GLN A 81 -7.72 1.32 11.09
C GLN A 81 -8.27 0.07 10.39
N PHE A 82 -7.66 -0.30 9.26
CA PHE A 82 -8.04 -1.51 8.53
C PHE A 82 -7.87 -2.76 9.40
N LEU A 83 -6.74 -2.91 10.08
CA LEU A 83 -6.50 -4.04 10.98
C LEU A 83 -7.46 -4.05 12.15
N ALA A 84 -7.73 -2.91 12.80
CA ALA A 84 -8.68 -2.82 13.90
C ALA A 84 -10.12 -3.17 13.50
N ALA A 85 -10.53 -2.82 12.28
CA ALA A 85 -11.84 -3.17 11.74
C ALA A 85 -11.95 -4.64 11.32
N HIS A 86 -10.82 -5.32 11.14
CA HIS A 86 -10.75 -6.71 10.65
C HIS A 86 -10.11 -7.69 11.64
N SER A 87 -9.81 -7.25 12.86
CA SER A 87 -9.25 -8.07 13.94
C SER A 87 -10.24 -9.04 14.58
N THR A 88 -11.40 -9.29 13.95
CA THR A 88 -12.36 -10.32 14.35
C THR A 88 -12.54 -11.32 13.22
N THR A 89 -11.64 -12.29 13.08
CA THR A 89 -11.96 -13.69 12.69
C THR A 89 -10.74 -14.59 12.96
N GLU A 90 -10.47 -14.91 14.22
CA GLU A 90 -10.01 -16.26 14.54
C GLU A 90 -11.19 -16.94 15.22
N LYS A 91 -11.92 -17.75 14.45
CA LYS A 91 -12.91 -18.68 14.99
C LYS A 91 -12.23 -20.06 15.03
N PRO A 92 -12.14 -20.73 16.18
CA PRO A 92 -11.67 -22.10 16.28
C PRO A 92 -12.60 -23.08 15.54
#